data_AF-A0A0F5ZPL5-F1
#
_entry.id   AF-A0A0F5ZPL5-F1
#
_cell.length_a   1.000
_cell.length_b   1.000
_cell.length_c   1.000
_cell.angle_alpha   90.00
_cell.angle_beta   90.00
_cell.angle_gamma   90.00
#
_symmetry.space_group_name_H-M   'P 1'
#
loop_
_entity.id
_entity.type
_entity.pdbx_description
1 polymer ?
#
loop_
_entity_poly.entity_id
_entity_poly.type
_entity_poly.pdbx_seq_one_letter_code
_entity_poly.pdbx_strand_id
1 'polypeptide(L)'
;MKNTNGLSQRPMLGRLPGMDTSSHLRTAFRPASEQVWQTFLAALRELPPDARAVLLLHDVLGAGFEDIVPLLGLDPSACRQRLALARNHLHARRARLEPGRP
;
A
#
# COMPACT_ATOMS: atom_id res chain seq x y z
N MET A 1 -67.02 -1.47 34.58
CA MET A 1 -65.78 -2.10 35.09
C MET A 1 -64.60 -1.45 34.37
N LYS A 2 -63.80 -0.55 34.97
CA LYS A 2 -62.76 -0.74 36.01
C LYS A 2 -61.63 -1.70 35.61
N ASN A 3 -60.52 -1.15 35.10
CA ASN A 3 -59.14 -1.30 35.63
C ASN A 3 -58.18 -0.52 34.69
N THR A 4 -57.29 0.41 35.07
CA THR A 4 -56.32 0.63 36.17
C THR A 4 -55.14 -0.33 36.18
N ASN A 5 -54.07 0.01 35.45
CA ASN A 5 -52.66 -0.07 35.87
C ASN A 5 -51.80 0.43 34.70
N GLY A 6 -50.72 1.19 34.85
CA GLY A 6 -49.90 1.49 36.02
C GLY A 6 -48.54 1.87 35.45
N LEU A 7 -48.15 3.12 35.68
CA LEU A 7 -46.80 3.66 35.83
C LEU A 7 -45.61 2.91 35.22
N SER A 8 -44.83 3.70 34.47
CA SER A 8 -43.36 3.71 34.51
C SER A 8 -42.64 2.42 34.14
N GLN A 9 -42.04 2.44 32.95
CA GLN A 9 -40.63 2.11 32.80
C GLN A 9 -40.12 2.69 31.47
N ARG A 10 -39.54 3.90 31.54
CA ARG A 10 -38.72 4.46 30.47
C ARG A 10 -37.50 3.54 30.33
N PRO A 11 -37.14 3.09 29.12
CA PRO A 11 -36.02 2.18 28.97
C PRO A 11 -34.74 2.89 29.43
N MET A 12 -34.05 2.22 30.36
CA MET A 12 -32.65 2.46 30.67
C MET A 12 -31.89 2.61 29.35
N LEU A 13 -31.29 3.78 29.10
CA LEU A 13 -30.35 3.96 28.01
C LEU A 13 -29.20 2.96 28.23
N GLY A 14 -29.30 1.82 27.56
CA GLY A 14 -28.20 0.90 27.39
C GLY A 14 -27.06 1.68 26.73
N ARG A 15 -25.88 1.58 27.34
CA ARG A 15 -24.59 1.92 26.73
C ARG A 15 -24.61 1.45 25.27
N LEU A 16 -24.69 2.38 24.32
CA LEU A 16 -24.68 2.08 22.89
C LEU A 16 -23.35 1.37 22.56
N PRO A 17 -23.37 0.12 22.06
CA PRO A 17 -22.18 -0.51 21.51
C PRO A 17 -21.95 0.05 20.10
N GLY A 18 -20.76 0.61 19.86
CA GLY A 18 -20.37 1.09 18.53
C GLY A 18 -19.69 2.46 18.50
N MET A 19 -18.74 2.71 19.39
CA MET A 19 -17.88 3.91 19.36
C MET A 19 -16.46 3.65 18.84
N ASP A 20 -16.30 2.64 17.98
CA ASP A 20 -15.10 2.44 17.16
C ASP A 20 -15.31 2.84 15.68
N THR A 21 -16.44 3.50 15.36
CA THR A 21 -16.84 3.87 13.99
C THR A 21 -15.83 4.77 13.27
N SER A 22 -14.89 5.40 13.97
CA SER A 22 -13.83 6.20 13.35
C SER A 22 -12.71 5.35 12.71
N SER A 23 -12.52 4.10 13.12
CA SER A 23 -11.45 3.25 12.58
C SER A 23 -11.87 2.56 11.28
N HIS A 24 -13.09 2.00 11.24
CA HIS A 24 -13.58 1.23 10.10
C HIS A 24 -13.98 2.10 8.89
N LEU A 25 -14.46 3.33 9.10
CA LEU A 25 -14.82 4.24 8.00
C LEU A 25 -13.60 4.81 7.25
N ARG A 26 -12.40 4.77 7.85
CA ARG A 26 -11.15 5.15 7.18
C ARG A 26 -10.72 4.13 6.12
N THR A 27 -11.21 2.90 6.22
CA THR A 27 -10.96 1.82 5.24
C THR A 27 -11.96 1.84 4.07
N ALA A 28 -13.10 2.53 4.21
CA ALA A 28 -14.22 2.43 3.27
C ALA A 28 -14.03 3.17 1.93
N PHE A 29 -13.10 4.12 1.83
CA PHE A 29 -12.70 4.71 0.55
C PHE A 29 -11.25 5.22 0.63
N ARG A 30 -10.30 4.37 0.24
CA ARG A 30 -8.92 4.80 0.03
C ARG A 30 -8.81 5.33 -1.41
N PRO A 31 -8.36 6.57 -1.65
CA PRO A 31 -8.23 7.07 -3.02
C PRO A 31 -7.29 6.15 -3.80
N ALA A 32 -7.56 5.97 -5.09
CA ALA A 32 -6.77 5.07 -5.94
C ALA A 32 -5.27 5.42 -5.89
N SER A 33 -4.93 6.71 -5.79
CA SER A 33 -3.56 7.19 -5.60
C SER A 33 -2.90 6.63 -4.34
N GLU A 34 -3.60 6.61 -3.20
CA GLU A 34 -3.07 6.06 -1.95
C GLU A 34 -2.93 4.53 -2.03
N GLN A 35 -3.86 3.83 -2.68
CA GLN A 35 -3.71 2.39 -2.89
C GLN A 35 -2.53 2.05 -3.80
N VAL A 36 -2.33 2.82 -4.87
CA VAL A 36 -1.18 2.68 -5.78
C VAL A 36 0.11 2.96 -5.02
N TRP A 37 0.18 4.06 -4.27
CA TRP A 37 1.36 4.43 -3.49
C TRP A 37 1.73 3.37 -2.47
N GLN A 38 0.77 2.88 -1.68
CA GLN A 38 1.02 1.85 -0.68
C GLN A 38 1.47 0.52 -1.30
N THR A 39 0.90 0.15 -2.44
CA THR A 39 1.31 -1.05 -3.18
C THR A 39 2.70 -0.90 -3.77
N PHE A 40 3.04 0.29 -4.30
CA PHE A 40 4.37 0.61 -4.78
C PHE A 40 5.40 0.52 -3.66
N LEU A 41 5.13 1.13 -2.50
CA LEU A 41 6.01 1.05 -1.33
C LEU A 41 6.16 -0.39 -0.79
N ALA A 42 5.11 -1.20 -0.86
CA ALA A 42 5.21 -2.63 -0.53
C ALA A 42 6.14 -3.37 -1.50
N ALA A 43 5.97 -3.15 -2.81
CA ALA A 43 6.81 -3.74 -3.84
C ALA A 43 8.30 -3.33 -3.69
N LEU A 44 8.58 -2.05 -3.41
CA LEU A 44 9.95 -1.59 -3.17
C LEU A 44 10.61 -2.23 -1.94
N ARG A 45 9.83 -2.64 -0.94
CA ARG A 45 10.35 -3.31 0.27
C ARG A 45 10.72 -4.78 0.02
N GLU A 46 10.16 -5.40 -1.01
CA GLU A 46 10.45 -6.79 -1.40
C GLU A 46 11.71 -6.91 -2.26
N LEU A 47 12.16 -5.80 -2.86
CA LEU A 47 13.38 -5.79 -3.66
C LEU A 47 14.64 -5.96 -2.79
N PRO A 48 15.67 -6.67 -3.29
CA PRO A 48 17.01 -6.58 -2.74
C PRO A 48 17.48 -5.11 -2.67
N PRO A 49 18.26 -4.74 -1.65
CA PRO A 49 18.65 -3.34 -1.42
C PRO A 49 19.34 -2.73 -2.66
N ASP A 50 20.24 -3.47 -3.29
CA ASP A 50 20.97 -3.01 -4.47
C ASP A 50 20.05 -2.83 -5.68
N ALA A 51 19.07 -3.73 -5.88
CA ALA A 51 18.12 -3.62 -6.98
C ALA A 51 17.20 -2.41 -6.81
N ARG A 52 16.79 -2.13 -5.56
CA ARG A 52 16.06 -0.91 -5.23
C ARG A 52 16.91 0.34 -5.47
N ALA A 53 18.17 0.34 -5.04
CA ALA A 53 19.07 1.49 -5.22
C ALA A 53 19.27 1.80 -6.71
N VAL A 54 19.60 0.78 -7.52
CA VAL A 54 19.77 0.93 -8.97
C VAL A 54 18.48 1.46 -9.61
N LEU A 55 17.32 0.92 -9.26
CA LEU A 55 16.04 1.38 -9.78
C LEU A 55 15.78 2.87 -9.48
N LEU A 56 15.96 3.29 -8.23
CA LEU A 56 15.71 4.68 -7.83
C LEU A 56 16.69 5.64 -8.48
N LEU A 57 17.98 5.29 -8.51
CA LEU A 57 19.01 6.11 -9.14
C LEU A 57 18.79 6.23 -10.66
N HIS A 58 18.50 5.12 -11.33
CA HIS A 58 18.37 5.11 -12.78
C HIS A 58 17.02 5.63 -13.26
N ASP A 59 15.90 5.11 -12.73
CA ASP A 59 14.56 5.38 -13.30
C ASP A 59 13.88 6.61 -12.68
N VAL A 60 14.19 6.95 -11.43
CA VAL A 60 13.59 8.12 -10.75
C VAL A 60 14.51 9.33 -10.80
N LEU A 61 15.81 9.14 -10.59
CA LEU A 61 16.79 10.23 -10.57
C LEU A 61 17.50 10.43 -11.92
N GLY A 62 17.34 9.51 -12.88
CA GLY A 62 17.88 9.65 -14.23
C GLY A 62 19.40 9.49 -14.32
N ALA A 63 20.05 8.88 -13.32
CA ALA A 63 21.49 8.66 -13.32
C ALA A 63 21.88 7.55 -14.31
N GLY A 64 22.99 7.76 -15.03
CA GLY A 64 23.57 6.77 -15.93
C GLY A 64 24.23 5.62 -15.18
N PHE A 65 24.46 4.50 -15.88
CA PHE A 65 25.14 3.34 -15.27
C PHE A 65 26.58 3.64 -14.87
N GLU A 66 27.23 4.56 -15.58
CA GLU A 66 28.56 5.08 -15.30
C GLU A 66 28.69 5.74 -13.92
N ASP A 67 27.62 6.38 -13.43
CA ASP A 67 27.58 6.99 -12.10
C ASP A 67 27.16 5.98 -11.03
N ILE A 68 26.25 5.06 -11.37
CA ILE A 68 25.67 4.09 -10.45
C ILE A 68 26.67 2.97 -10.08
N VAL A 69 27.43 2.46 -11.05
CA VAL A 69 28.42 1.39 -10.88
C VAL A 69 29.43 1.69 -9.75
N PRO A 70 30.15 2.83 -9.77
CA PRO A 70 31.09 3.15 -8.71
C PRO A 70 30.39 3.47 -7.38
N LEU A 71 29.19 4.07 -7.41
CA LEU A 71 28.44 4.41 -6.20
C LEU A 71 28.00 3.17 -5.40
N LEU A 72 27.63 2.09 -6.10
CA LEU A 72 27.14 0.86 -5.48
C LEU A 72 28.20 -0.23 -5.37
N GLY A 73 29.39 -0.03 -5.95
CA GLY A 73 30.47 -1.03 -5.95
C GLY A 73 30.13 -2.31 -6.72
N LEU A 74 29.42 -2.17 -7.84
CA LEU A 74 28.90 -3.29 -8.62
C LEU A 74 29.46 -3.30 -10.04
N ASP A 75 29.64 -4.48 -10.62
CA ASP A 75 29.96 -4.56 -12.04
C ASP A 75 28.81 -4.05 -12.94
N PRO A 76 29.10 -3.49 -14.13
CA PRO A 76 28.09 -2.97 -15.04
C PRO A 76 27.01 -3.98 -15.42
N SER A 77 27.38 -5.27 -15.56
CA SER A 77 26.42 -6.35 -15.84
C SER A 77 25.46 -6.58 -14.67
N ALA A 78 25.96 -6.55 -13.43
CA ALA A 78 25.17 -6.72 -12.22
C ALA A 78 24.16 -5.57 -12.04
N CYS A 79 24.55 -4.32 -12.32
CA CYS A 79 23.63 -3.18 -12.32
C CYS A 79 22.48 -3.38 -13.33
N ARG A 80 22.79 -3.78 -14.56
CA ARG A 80 21.76 -4.04 -15.59
C ARG A 80 20.82 -5.17 -15.21
N GLN A 81 21.37 -6.28 -14.68
CA GLN A 81 20.57 -7.42 -14.21
C GLN A 81 19.63 -7.02 -13.07
N ARG A 82 20.14 -6.25 -12.10
CA ARG A 82 19.35 -5.77 -10.96
C ARG A 82 18.25 -4.80 -11.38
N LEU A 83 18.52 -3.92 -12.33
CA LEU A 83 17.50 -3.03 -12.88
C LEU A 83 16.39 -3.82 -13.58
N ALA A 84 16.77 -4.81 -14.41
CA ALA A 84 15.81 -5.69 -15.09
C ALA A 84 14.95 -6.48 -14.08
N LEU A 85 15.57 -7.05 -13.04
CA LEU A 85 14.86 -7.71 -11.94
C LEU A 85 13.86 -6.76 -11.27
N ALA A 86 14.31 -5.55 -10.90
CA ALA A 86 13.47 -4.57 -10.22
C ALA A 86 12.25 -4.18 -11.06
N ARG A 87 12.44 -3.90 -12.36
CA ARG A 87 11.34 -3.62 -13.29
C ARG A 87 10.37 -4.78 -13.39
N ASN A 88 10.88 -6.01 -13.57
CA ASN A 88 10.04 -7.22 -13.65
C ASN A 88 9.21 -7.41 -12.37
N HIS A 89 9.81 -7.19 -11.20
CA HIS A 89 9.12 -7.28 -9.92
C HIS A 89 7.99 -6.24 -9.80
N LEU A 90 8.25 -4.98 -10.19
CA LEU A 90 7.23 -3.93 -10.17
C LEU A 90 6.11 -4.18 -11.19
N HIS A 91 6.43 -4.66 -12.39
CA HIS A 91 5.43 -5.04 -13.39
C HIS A 91 4.53 -6.17 -12.89
N ALA A 92 5.10 -7.21 -12.28
CA ALA A 92 4.32 -8.30 -11.68
C ALA A 92 3.42 -7.80 -10.53
N ARG A 93 3.91 -6.87 -9.71
CA ARG A 93 3.13 -6.20 -8.65
C ARG A 93 2.00 -5.35 -9.21
N ARG A 94 2.25 -4.57 -10.28
CA ARG A 94 1.25 -3.73 -10.96
C ARG A 94 0.12 -4.57 -11.56
N ALA A 95 0.43 -5.70 -12.20
CA ALA A 95 -0.61 -6.57 -12.78
C ALA A 95 -1.65 -7.04 -11.75
N ARG A 96 -1.28 -7.10 -10.45
CA ARG A 96 -2.21 -7.44 -9.36
C ARG A 96 -3.11 -6.30 -8.92
N LEU A 97 -2.78 -5.04 -9.26
CA LEU A 97 -3.64 -3.87 -9.01
C LEU A 97 -4.78 -3.76 -10.02
N GLU A 98 -4.57 -4.27 -11.24
CA GLU A 98 -5.56 -4.25 -12.33
C GLU A 98 -6.04 -5.68 -12.67
N PRO A 99 -6.78 -6.37 -11.78
CA PRO A 99 -7.36 -7.66 -12.13
C PRO A 99 -8.44 -7.47 -13.22
N GLY A 100 -8.07 -7.81 -14.46
CA GLY A 100 -9.00 -8.21 -15.52
C GLY A 100 -9.20 -7.22 -16.67
N ARG A 101 -8.14 -6.73 -17.32
CA ARG A 101 -8.22 -5.97 -18.59
C ARG A 101 -7.31 -6.75 -19.55
N PRO A 102 -7.88 -7.51 -20.52
CA PRO A 102 -7.08 -8.24 -21.51
C PRO A 102 -6.29 -7.30 -22.41
#